data_AF-A0A4C1YDV0-F1
#
_entry.id   AF-A0A4C1YDV0-F1
#
_cell.length_a   1.000
_cell.length_b   1.000
_cell.length_c   1.000
_cell.angle_alpha   90.00
_cell.angle_beta   90.00
_cell.angle_gamma   90.00
#
_symmetry.space_group_name_H-M   'P 1'
#
loop_
_entity.id
_entity.type
_entity.pdbx_description
1 polymer ?
#
loop_
_entity_poly.entity_id
_entity_poly.type
_entity_poly.pdbx_seq_one_letter_code
_entity_poly.pdbx_strand_id
1 'polypeptide(L)'
;MPQRSTEDALYDLVNHVKKEIESKKAVLLISLDIEGAFDNAWWPALKTQLIDKKCPGNLYQMACSYLTERKITVNYARETVTKSTNKGCVQGSICGPTFWNIIIDSLLQRLTDAKVHCQAFADDVVLAFSSESSSTIENAANEAMKIVTKWGSENKLNFAPQKTQAMVLTKKLKFQNPTIQMAGSQINLVEEIKVLGLIIDTRLNFRSHVAAVCKKSIEIYKRLACSAKVTWGLNSEIIRIIYTAVIEPIMMYASNTWAPATELEMIRSALSSLQRGFAIKICRAYRTVSLTSAMILAGLLPLDLRIREAEALYKAKKGLSMDYLPPGKELEKDIANTERPHPQKQCP
;
A
#
# COMPACT_ATOMS: atom_id res chain seq x y z
N MET A 1 -12.49 -0.78 0.96
CA MET A 1 -13.69 -1.29 1.67
C MET A 1 -13.75 -0.66 3.05
N PRO A 2 -14.92 -0.46 3.68
CA PRO A 2 -14.96 -0.04 5.08
C PRO A 2 -14.12 -1.00 5.94
N GLN A 3 -13.36 -0.45 6.90
CA GLN A 3 -12.51 -1.21 7.84
C GLN A 3 -11.35 -2.02 7.22
N ARG A 4 -10.97 -1.77 5.96
CA ARG A 4 -9.75 -2.33 5.36
C ARG A 4 -8.78 -1.23 4.92
N SER A 5 -7.56 -1.26 5.44
CA SER A 5 -6.49 -0.31 5.08
C SER A 5 -5.51 -0.91 4.06
N THR A 6 -4.61 -0.07 3.54
CA THR A 6 -3.47 -0.55 2.74
C THR A 6 -2.53 -1.44 3.57
N GLU A 7 -2.40 -1.16 4.86
CA GLU A 7 -1.59 -1.94 5.79
C GLU A 7 -2.16 -3.34 6.02
N ASP A 8 -3.48 -3.50 6.00
CA ASP A 8 -4.14 -4.81 6.05
C ASP A 8 -3.79 -5.65 4.82
N ALA A 9 -3.91 -5.05 3.63
CA ALA A 9 -3.58 -5.71 2.36
C ALA A 9 -2.11 -6.14 2.31
N LEU A 10 -1.19 -5.30 2.79
CA LEU A 10 0.24 -5.60 2.86
C LEU A 10 0.55 -6.72 3.86
N TYR A 11 -0.10 -6.68 5.03
CA TYR A 11 0.07 -7.68 6.07
C TYR A 11 -0.35 -9.06 5.60
N ASP A 12 -1.54 -9.18 5.01
CA ASP A 12 -2.07 -10.44 4.48
C ASP A 12 -1.17 -11.01 3.38
N LEU A 13 -0.74 -10.17 2.43
CA LEU A 13 0.14 -10.56 1.33
C LEU A 13 1.49 -11.09 1.86
N VAL A 14 2.17 -10.33 2.73
CA VAL A 14 3.50 -10.71 3.21
C VAL A 14 3.44 -11.93 4.13
N ASN A 15 2.39 -12.08 4.94
CA ASN A 15 2.21 -13.28 5.75
C ASN A 15 1.92 -14.52 4.90
N HIS A 16 1.13 -14.39 3.85
CA HIS A 16 0.94 -15.46 2.87
C HIS A 16 2.28 -15.88 2.25
N VAL A 17 3.08 -14.92 1.78
CA VAL A 17 4.42 -15.16 1.21
C VAL A 17 5.34 -15.86 2.22
N LYS A 18 5.42 -15.36 3.46
CA LYS A 18 6.25 -15.95 4.52
C LYS A 18 5.86 -17.41 4.78
N LYS A 19 4.57 -17.70 4.92
CA LYS A 19 4.04 -19.05 5.15
C LYS A 19 4.41 -20.03 4.03
N GLU A 20 4.31 -19.62 2.77
CA GLU A 20 4.67 -20.47 1.64
C GLU A 20 6.19 -20.72 1.57
N ILE A 21 7.01 -19.71 1.87
CA ILE A 21 8.48 -19.85 1.94
C ILE A 21 8.90 -20.77 3.10
N GLU A 22 8.25 -20.67 4.26
CA GLU A 22 8.47 -21.57 5.41
C GLU A 22 8.11 -23.02 5.06
N SER A 23 7.11 -23.19 4.21
CA SER A 23 6.73 -24.49 3.62
C SER A 23 7.69 -24.96 2.50
N LYS A 24 8.89 -24.37 2.38
CA LYS A 24 9.94 -24.70 1.39
C LYS A 24 9.54 -24.51 -0.07
N LYS A 25 8.48 -23.77 -0.36
CA LYS A 25 8.08 -23.41 -1.73
C LYS A 25 8.80 -22.15 -2.18
N ALA A 26 8.90 -21.97 -3.50
CA ALA A 26 9.19 -20.68 -4.08
C ALA A 26 7.88 -19.91 -4.27
N VAL A 27 7.93 -18.59 -4.17
CA VAL A 27 6.81 -17.69 -4.37
C VAL A 27 7.15 -16.72 -5.50
N LEU A 28 6.25 -16.58 -6.47
CA LEU A 28 6.32 -15.54 -7.49
C LEU A 28 5.24 -14.50 -7.19
N LEU A 29 5.67 -13.25 -7.03
CA LEU A 29 4.80 -12.08 -6.97
C LEU A 29 4.79 -11.40 -8.32
N ILE A 30 3.61 -10.99 -8.79
CA ILE A 30 3.44 -10.16 -9.99
C ILE A 30 2.60 -8.94 -9.60
N SER A 31 3.17 -7.74 -9.68
CA SER A 31 2.44 -6.49 -9.51
C SER A 31 2.00 -5.99 -10.88
N LEU A 32 0.70 -5.99 -11.12
CA LEU A 32 0.07 -5.52 -12.35
C LEU A 32 -0.07 -4.00 -12.32
N ASP A 33 0.17 -3.36 -13.46
CA ASP A 33 -0.06 -1.92 -13.66
C ASP A 33 -1.19 -1.73 -14.68
N ILE A 34 -2.31 -1.16 -14.23
CA ILE A 34 -3.46 -0.84 -15.09
C ILE A 34 -3.29 0.59 -15.61
N GLU A 35 -3.27 0.74 -16.93
CA GLU A 35 -3.10 2.06 -17.55
C GLU A 35 -4.33 2.93 -17.33
N GLY A 36 -4.17 3.96 -16.49
CA GLY A 36 -5.21 4.96 -16.25
C GLY A 36 -6.52 4.34 -15.77
N ALA A 37 -6.48 3.45 -14.78
CA ALA A 37 -7.63 2.70 -14.25
C ALA A 37 -8.91 3.54 -14.08
N PHE A 38 -8.85 4.59 -13.26
CA PHE A 38 -9.99 5.46 -13.00
C PHE A 38 -10.45 6.24 -14.23
N ASP A 39 -9.53 6.73 -15.07
CA ASP A 39 -9.85 7.49 -16.29
C ASP A 39 -10.45 6.60 -17.38
N ASN A 40 -10.08 5.31 -17.38
CA ASN A 40 -10.51 4.33 -18.36
C ASN A 40 -11.65 3.43 -17.87
N ALA A 41 -12.18 3.66 -16.66
CA ALA A 41 -13.33 2.94 -16.11
C ALA A 41 -14.52 2.97 -17.07
N TRP A 42 -14.77 1.86 -17.76
CA TRP A 42 -15.74 1.81 -18.86
C TRP A 42 -17.16 1.62 -18.33
N TRP A 43 -18.05 2.59 -18.59
CA TRP A 43 -19.38 2.59 -17.97
C TRP A 43 -20.27 1.40 -18.34
N PRO A 44 -20.25 0.87 -19.59
CA PRO A 44 -20.94 -0.38 -19.90
C PRO A 44 -20.47 -1.56 -19.05
N ALA A 45 -19.17 -1.69 -18.76
CA ALA A 45 -18.69 -2.73 -17.85
C ALA A 45 -19.30 -2.60 -16.45
N LEU A 46 -19.36 -1.37 -15.92
CA LEU A 46 -20.03 -1.12 -14.64
C LEU A 46 -21.51 -1.53 -14.68
N LYS A 47 -22.23 -1.14 -15.73
CA LYS A 47 -23.67 -1.46 -15.88
C LYS A 47 -23.90 -2.97 -15.93
N THR A 48 -23.09 -3.70 -16.71
CA THR A 48 -23.15 -5.17 -16.75
C THR A 48 -22.91 -5.76 -15.37
N GLN A 49 -21.88 -5.31 -14.65
CA GLN A 49 -21.59 -5.80 -13.30
C GLN A 49 -22.69 -5.49 -12.28
N LEU A 50 -23.37 -4.35 -12.40
CA LEU A 50 -24.53 -4.05 -11.55
C LEU A 50 -25.71 -5.00 -11.82
N ILE A 51 -25.94 -5.36 -13.08
CA ILE A 51 -26.99 -6.33 -13.46
C ILE A 51 -26.62 -7.72 -12.93
N ASP A 52 -25.37 -8.17 -13.15
CA ASP A 52 -24.87 -9.48 -12.69
C ASP A 52 -24.97 -9.63 -11.17
N LYS A 53 -24.70 -8.55 -10.43
CA LYS A 53 -24.84 -8.48 -8.97
C LYS A 53 -26.29 -8.33 -8.47
N LYS A 54 -27.28 -8.37 -9.37
CA LYS A 54 -28.72 -8.21 -9.06
C LYS A 54 -29.01 -6.91 -8.31
N CYS A 55 -28.38 -5.81 -8.71
CA CYS A 55 -28.58 -4.50 -8.11
C CYS A 55 -30.06 -4.07 -8.22
N PRO A 56 -30.68 -3.59 -7.12
CA PRO A 56 -32.03 -3.05 -7.15
C PRO A 56 -32.22 -1.98 -8.24
N GLY A 57 -33.35 -2.02 -8.94
CA GLY A 57 -33.59 -1.18 -10.12
C GLY A 57 -33.44 0.33 -9.83
N ASN A 58 -33.86 0.78 -8.65
CA ASN A 58 -33.69 2.18 -8.23
C ASN A 58 -32.21 2.61 -8.14
N LEU A 59 -31.35 1.77 -7.56
CA LEU A 59 -29.92 2.04 -7.45
C LEU A 59 -29.21 1.96 -8.80
N TYR A 60 -29.59 0.99 -9.63
CA TYR A 60 -29.10 0.89 -11.00
C TYR A 60 -29.42 2.15 -11.82
N GLN A 61 -30.66 2.64 -11.74
CA GLN A 61 -31.08 3.86 -12.43
C GLN A 61 -30.35 5.09 -11.90
N MET A 62 -30.12 5.18 -10.58
CA MET A 62 -29.32 6.25 -9.97
C MET A 62 -27.88 6.25 -10.50
N ALA A 63 -27.24 5.08 -10.58
CA ALA A 63 -25.90 4.95 -11.14
C ALA A 63 -25.86 5.33 -12.63
N CYS A 64 -26.87 4.93 -13.41
CA CYS A 64 -26.98 5.29 -14.82
C CYS A 64 -27.18 6.79 -15.02
N SER A 65 -28.05 7.41 -14.22
CA SER A 65 -28.28 8.85 -14.23
C SER A 65 -27.00 9.62 -13.91
N TYR A 66 -26.24 9.19 -12.90
CA TYR A 66 -24.97 9.81 -12.51
C TYR A 66 -23.91 9.83 -13.63
N LEU A 67 -23.94 8.84 -14.52
CA LEU A 67 -22.98 8.69 -15.62
C LEU A 67 -23.48 9.30 -16.94
N THR A 68 -24.77 9.61 -17.05
CA THR A 68 -25.34 10.15 -18.29
C THR A 68 -24.97 11.62 -18.50
N GLU A 69 -24.79 12.03 -19.76
CA GLU A 69 -24.56 13.42 -20.18
C GLU A 69 -23.37 14.13 -19.52
N ARG A 70 -22.39 13.37 -19.02
CA ARG A 70 -21.16 13.97 -18.48
C ARG A 70 -20.34 14.63 -19.58
N LYS A 71 -19.81 15.81 -19.25
CA LYS A 71 -18.90 16.58 -20.09
C LYS A 71 -17.68 16.99 -19.27
N ILE A 72 -16.51 16.96 -19.90
CA ILE A 72 -15.28 17.53 -19.37
C ILE A 72 -15.05 18.84 -20.10
N THR A 73 -14.89 19.91 -19.33
CA THR A 73 -14.59 21.24 -19.85
C THR A 73 -13.19 21.64 -19.37
N VAL A 74 -12.31 21.93 -20.32
CA VAL A 74 -10.96 22.44 -20.04
C VAL A 74 -10.93 23.90 -20.41
N ASN A 75 -10.52 24.76 -19.47
CA ASN A 75 -10.22 26.15 -19.73
C ASN A 75 -8.70 26.33 -19.74
N TYR A 76 -8.15 26.75 -20.87
CA TYR A 76 -6.73 27.00 -21.02
C TYR A 76 -6.52 28.23 -21.88
N ALA A 77 -5.67 29.17 -21.42
CA ALA A 77 -5.32 30.38 -22.16
C ALA A 77 -6.52 31.16 -22.75
N ARG A 78 -7.63 31.26 -22.00
CA ARG A 78 -8.92 31.88 -22.39
C ARG A 78 -9.75 31.12 -23.42
N GLU A 79 -9.32 29.94 -23.84
CA GLU A 79 -10.12 29.02 -24.64
C GLU A 79 -10.82 28.00 -23.75
N THR A 80 -12.05 27.68 -24.10
CA THR A 80 -12.85 26.67 -23.39
C THR A 80 -13.25 25.58 -24.35
N VAL A 81 -12.76 24.36 -24.12
CA VAL A 81 -13.11 23.18 -24.91
C VAL A 81 -13.93 22.24 -24.04
N THR A 82 -15.11 21.86 -24.53
CA THR A 82 -15.99 20.90 -23.85
C THR A 82 -16.13 19.64 -24.68
N LYS A 83 -15.92 18.48 -24.07
CA LYS A 83 -16.13 17.17 -24.69
C LYS A 83 -17.02 16.29 -23.82
N SER A 84 -17.93 15.55 -24.44
CA SER A 84 -18.70 14.51 -23.77
C SER A 84 -17.80 13.33 -23.40
N THR A 85 -18.07 12.70 -22.26
CA THR A 85 -17.34 11.51 -21.79
C THR A 85 -18.24 10.28 -21.89
N ASN A 86 -17.61 9.12 -22.12
CA ASN A 86 -18.26 7.80 -22.18
C ASN A 86 -17.58 6.75 -21.28
N LYS A 87 -16.60 7.21 -20.49
CA LYS A 87 -15.78 6.43 -19.57
C LYS A 87 -15.18 7.37 -18.51
N GLY A 88 -14.63 6.75 -17.48
CA GLY A 88 -13.90 7.42 -16.43
C GLY A 88 -14.73 7.60 -15.17
N CYS A 89 -14.03 7.68 -14.05
CA CYS A 89 -14.55 8.09 -12.76
C CYS A 89 -14.09 9.53 -12.51
N VAL A 90 -15.00 10.39 -12.04
CA VAL A 90 -14.60 11.76 -11.65
C VAL A 90 -13.66 11.66 -10.45
N GLN A 91 -12.42 12.13 -10.62
CA GLN A 91 -11.45 12.19 -9.54
C GLN A 91 -11.98 13.09 -8.42
N GLY A 92 -11.95 12.60 -7.17
CA GLY A 92 -12.55 13.27 -6.02
C GLY A 92 -14.06 13.04 -5.85
N SER A 93 -14.71 12.28 -6.74
CA SER A 93 -16.09 11.85 -6.49
C SER A 93 -16.17 10.73 -5.45
N ILE A 94 -17.22 10.77 -4.63
CA ILE A 94 -17.47 9.77 -3.60
C ILE A 94 -17.75 8.39 -4.22
N CYS A 95 -18.45 8.34 -5.36
CA CYS A 95 -18.84 7.09 -6.01
C CYS A 95 -17.73 6.45 -6.87
N GLY A 96 -16.73 7.22 -7.30
CA GLY A 96 -15.66 6.74 -8.19
C GLY A 96 -14.96 5.47 -7.69
N PRO A 97 -14.43 5.45 -6.45
CA PRO A 97 -13.83 4.25 -5.85
C PRO A 97 -14.78 3.05 -5.80
N THR A 98 -16.05 3.26 -5.51
CA THR A 98 -17.06 2.19 -5.47
C THR A 98 -17.31 1.61 -6.85
N PHE A 99 -17.45 2.45 -7.88
CA PHE A 99 -17.63 2.00 -9.25
C PHE A 99 -16.41 1.24 -9.76
N TRP A 100 -15.21 1.72 -9.46
CA TRP A 100 -13.99 0.99 -9.78
C TRP A 100 -13.96 -0.39 -9.13
N ASN A 101 -14.27 -0.48 -7.82
CA ASN A 101 -14.33 -1.75 -7.12
C ASN A 101 -15.33 -2.73 -7.75
N ILE A 102 -16.49 -2.25 -8.21
CA ILE A 102 -17.48 -3.10 -8.89
C ILE A 102 -16.95 -3.64 -10.21
N ILE A 103 -16.21 -2.82 -10.98
CA ILE A 103 -15.61 -3.25 -12.26
C ILE A 103 -14.53 -4.31 -12.00
N ILE A 104 -13.53 -3.98 -11.16
CA ILE A 104 -12.36 -4.84 -10.93
C ILE A 104 -12.73 -6.15 -10.21
N ASP A 105 -13.82 -6.18 -9.45
CA ASP A 105 -14.30 -7.39 -8.77
C ASP A 105 -14.51 -8.57 -9.75
N SER A 106 -14.95 -8.30 -10.97
CA SER A 106 -15.09 -9.34 -12.01
C SER A 106 -13.77 -9.97 -12.44
N LEU A 107 -12.64 -9.23 -12.39
CA LEU A 107 -11.31 -9.80 -12.59
C LEU A 107 -10.92 -10.67 -11.40
N LEU A 108 -11.14 -10.17 -10.18
CA LEU A 108 -10.78 -10.85 -8.94
C LEU A 108 -11.53 -12.18 -8.79
N GLN A 109 -12.80 -12.23 -9.18
CA GLN A 109 -13.59 -13.47 -9.23
C GLN A 109 -12.98 -14.50 -10.18
N ARG A 110 -12.64 -14.11 -11.42
CA ARG A 110 -12.01 -15.02 -12.39
C ARG A 110 -10.66 -15.56 -11.92
N LEU A 111 -9.87 -14.72 -11.24
CA LEU A 111 -8.59 -15.14 -10.65
C LEU A 111 -8.80 -16.07 -9.45
N THR A 112 -9.82 -15.82 -8.63
CA THR A 112 -10.20 -16.67 -7.50
C THR A 112 -10.66 -18.05 -7.98
N ASP A 113 -11.46 -18.11 -9.04
CA ASP A 113 -11.91 -19.36 -9.67
C ASP A 113 -10.72 -20.16 -10.23
N ALA A 114 -9.71 -19.47 -10.75
CA ALA A 114 -8.44 -20.05 -11.18
C ALA A 114 -7.49 -20.40 -10.01
N LYS A 115 -7.94 -20.25 -8.75
CA LYS A 115 -7.18 -20.52 -7.51
C LYS A 115 -5.90 -19.70 -7.38
N VAL A 116 -5.89 -18.50 -7.95
CA VAL A 116 -4.78 -17.55 -7.83
C VAL A 116 -4.96 -16.72 -6.56
N HIS A 117 -3.94 -16.64 -5.72
CA HIS A 117 -3.98 -15.72 -4.59
C HIS A 117 -3.79 -14.29 -5.12
N CYS A 118 -4.79 -13.44 -4.94
CA CYS A 118 -4.77 -12.06 -5.40
C CYS A 118 -5.00 -11.09 -4.25
N GLN A 119 -4.17 -10.05 -4.18
CA GLN A 119 -4.35 -8.91 -3.30
C GLN A 119 -4.56 -7.68 -4.18
N ALA A 120 -5.71 -7.01 -4.03
CA ALA A 120 -6.03 -5.81 -4.78
C ALA A 120 -6.42 -4.67 -3.85
N PHE A 121 -5.95 -3.46 -4.13
CA PHE A 121 -6.35 -2.25 -3.44
C PHE A 121 -6.42 -1.10 -4.45
N ALA A 122 -7.63 -0.63 -4.73
CA ALA A 122 -7.89 0.26 -5.86
C ALA A 122 -7.36 -0.35 -7.18
N ASP A 123 -6.44 0.32 -7.86
CA ASP A 123 -5.82 -0.09 -9.12
C ASP A 123 -4.57 -0.95 -8.96
N ASP A 124 -3.96 -0.97 -7.77
CA ASP A 124 -2.84 -1.85 -7.45
C ASP A 124 -3.35 -3.29 -7.28
N VAL A 125 -2.91 -4.20 -8.18
CA VAL A 125 -3.24 -5.62 -8.12
C VAL A 125 -1.97 -6.44 -8.09
N VAL A 126 -1.81 -7.25 -7.04
CA VAL A 126 -0.69 -8.17 -6.86
C VAL A 126 -1.20 -9.60 -6.88
N LEU A 127 -0.59 -10.43 -7.72
CA LEU A 127 -0.84 -11.86 -7.78
C LEU A 127 0.31 -12.61 -7.12
N ALA A 128 -0.01 -13.64 -6.34
CA ALA A 128 0.97 -14.53 -5.72
C ALA A 128 0.74 -15.97 -6.18
N PHE A 129 1.82 -16.62 -6.57
CA PHE A 129 1.85 -18.03 -6.97
C PHE A 129 2.91 -18.74 -6.14
N SER A 130 2.60 -19.93 -5.62
CA SER A 130 3.57 -20.73 -4.87
C SER A 130 3.64 -22.16 -5.39
N SER A 131 4.85 -22.69 -5.51
CA SER A 131 5.09 -24.10 -5.81
C SER A 131 6.53 -24.48 -5.47
N GLU A 132 6.80 -25.78 -5.39
CA GLU A 132 8.15 -26.28 -5.29
C GLU A 132 8.88 -26.25 -6.64
N SER A 133 8.15 -26.32 -7.76
CA SER A 133 8.71 -26.35 -9.11
C SER A 133 8.55 -25.01 -9.83
N SER A 134 9.62 -24.54 -10.48
CA SER A 134 9.60 -23.33 -11.29
C SER A 134 8.65 -23.44 -12.48
N SER A 135 8.63 -24.59 -13.16
CA SER A 135 7.74 -24.81 -14.32
C SER A 135 6.26 -24.73 -13.95
N THR A 136 5.88 -25.20 -12.75
CA THR A 136 4.50 -25.10 -12.26
C THR A 136 4.10 -23.65 -11.99
N ILE A 137 5.00 -22.86 -11.38
CA ILE A 137 4.78 -21.43 -11.16
C ILE A 137 4.65 -20.70 -12.51
N GLU A 138 5.56 -20.97 -13.44
CA GLU A 138 5.57 -20.36 -14.76
C GLU A 138 4.27 -20.63 -15.52
N ASN A 139 3.81 -21.89 -15.55
CA ASN A 139 2.56 -22.25 -16.21
C ASN A 139 1.36 -21.57 -15.56
N ALA A 140 1.25 -21.61 -14.22
CA ALA A 140 0.14 -21.00 -13.50
C ALA A 140 0.10 -19.48 -13.69
N ALA A 141 1.26 -18.82 -13.65
CA ALA A 141 1.37 -17.39 -13.86
C ALA A 141 1.02 -16.98 -15.30
N ASN A 142 1.50 -17.71 -16.31
CA ASN A 142 1.16 -17.43 -17.71
C ASN A 142 -0.34 -17.66 -18.01
N GLU A 143 -0.96 -18.68 -17.42
CA GLU A 143 -2.42 -18.86 -17.52
C GLU A 143 -3.18 -17.70 -16.86
N ALA A 144 -2.75 -17.26 -15.68
CA ALA A 144 -3.32 -16.07 -15.04
C ALA A 144 -3.14 -14.81 -15.90
N MET A 145 -1.99 -14.62 -16.55
CA MET A 145 -1.76 -13.49 -17.46
C MET A 145 -2.70 -13.51 -18.67
N LYS A 146 -3.07 -14.69 -19.18
CA LYS A 146 -4.11 -14.82 -20.22
C LYS A 146 -5.48 -14.37 -19.72
N ILE A 147 -5.86 -14.76 -18.50
CA ILE A 147 -7.13 -14.32 -17.87
C ILE A 147 -7.15 -12.79 -17.73
N VAL A 148 -6.06 -12.20 -17.20
CA VAL A 148 -5.91 -10.76 -17.01
C VAL A 148 -6.01 -10.01 -18.34
N THR A 149 -5.27 -10.46 -19.36
CA THR A 149 -5.25 -9.83 -20.70
C THR A 149 -6.60 -9.92 -21.39
N LYS A 150 -7.27 -11.08 -21.29
CA LYS A 150 -8.61 -11.29 -21.86
C LYS A 150 -9.64 -10.39 -21.16
N TRP A 151 -9.64 -10.36 -19.83
CA TRP A 151 -10.52 -9.51 -19.05
C TRP A 151 -10.31 -8.02 -19.36
N GLY A 152 -9.05 -7.58 -19.46
CA GLY A 152 -8.73 -6.20 -19.85
C GLY A 152 -9.32 -5.85 -21.21
N SER A 153 -9.15 -6.73 -22.20
CA SER A 153 -9.70 -6.56 -23.55
C SER A 153 -11.23 -6.45 -23.54
N GLU A 154 -11.93 -7.30 -22.78
CA GLU A 154 -13.39 -7.29 -22.64
C GLU A 154 -13.92 -6.01 -21.95
N ASN A 155 -13.13 -5.42 -21.03
CA ASN A 155 -13.50 -4.23 -20.26
C ASN A 155 -12.88 -2.93 -20.77
N LYS A 156 -12.19 -2.98 -21.92
CA LYS A 156 -11.46 -1.84 -22.52
C LYS A 156 -10.42 -1.22 -21.57
N LEU A 157 -9.77 -2.05 -20.77
CA LEU A 157 -8.68 -1.69 -19.88
C LEU A 157 -7.39 -2.32 -20.37
N ASN A 158 -6.34 -1.50 -20.48
CA ASN A 158 -5.01 -1.95 -20.84
C ASN A 158 -4.16 -2.14 -19.59
N PHE A 159 -3.33 -3.15 -19.61
CA PHE A 159 -2.27 -3.34 -18.62
C PHE A 159 -0.95 -3.00 -19.28
N ALA A 160 -0.06 -2.29 -18.57
CA ALA A 160 1.24 -1.91 -19.08
C ALA A 160 2.27 -3.03 -18.79
N PRO A 161 2.67 -3.86 -19.79
CA PRO A 161 3.58 -4.98 -19.53
C PRO A 161 4.96 -4.49 -19.08
N GLN A 162 5.39 -3.31 -19.54
CA GLN A 162 6.67 -2.70 -19.22
C GLN A 162 6.74 -2.14 -17.79
N LYS A 163 5.59 -1.80 -17.19
CA LYS A 163 5.48 -1.33 -15.81
C LYS A 163 5.10 -2.44 -14.84
N THR A 164 4.53 -3.53 -15.35
CA THR A 164 4.28 -4.75 -14.59
C THR A 164 5.62 -5.35 -14.19
N GLN A 165 5.74 -5.70 -12.91
CA GLN A 165 6.97 -6.25 -12.32
C GLN A 165 6.70 -7.62 -11.73
N ALA A 166 7.65 -8.53 -11.89
CA ALA A 166 7.61 -9.85 -11.27
C ALA A 166 8.80 -10.05 -10.33
N MET A 167 8.61 -10.71 -9.21
CA MET A 167 9.66 -10.98 -8.22
C MET A 167 9.54 -12.39 -7.67
N VAL A 168 10.66 -13.13 -7.67
CA VAL A 168 10.73 -14.49 -7.11
C VAL A 168 11.34 -14.45 -5.72
N LEU A 169 10.65 -15.02 -4.74
CA LEU A 169 11.15 -15.22 -3.38
C LEU A 169 11.31 -16.71 -3.12
N THR A 170 12.52 -17.13 -2.73
CA THR A 170 12.81 -18.53 -2.45
C THR A 170 14.01 -18.67 -1.51
N LYS A 171 13.99 -19.72 -0.67
CA LYS A 171 15.15 -20.16 0.12
C LYS A 171 16.01 -21.20 -0.60
N LYS A 172 15.61 -21.61 -1.82
CA LYS A 172 16.33 -22.62 -2.61
C LYS A 172 17.58 -22.01 -3.24
N LEU A 173 18.73 -22.69 -3.10
CA LEU A 173 20.01 -22.25 -3.69
C LEU A 173 20.00 -22.28 -5.22
N LYS A 174 19.32 -23.27 -5.80
CA LYS A 174 19.13 -23.42 -7.24
C LYS A 174 17.64 -23.37 -7.54
N PHE A 175 17.20 -22.26 -8.11
CA PHE A 175 15.84 -22.09 -8.60
C PHE A 175 15.93 -21.39 -9.96
N GLN A 176 15.36 -22.01 -10.99
CA GLN A 176 15.35 -21.41 -12.31
C GLN A 176 14.31 -20.29 -12.32
N ASN A 177 14.68 -19.13 -12.82
CA ASN A 177 13.77 -18.01 -12.95
C ASN A 177 12.67 -18.32 -13.99
N PRO A 178 11.38 -18.11 -13.65
CA PRO A 178 10.29 -18.37 -14.57
C PRO A 178 10.21 -17.27 -15.65
N THR A 179 9.82 -17.65 -16.85
CA THR A 179 9.57 -16.72 -17.96
C THR A 179 8.09 -16.39 -18.03
N ILE A 180 7.73 -15.17 -17.63
CA ILE A 180 6.34 -14.71 -17.64
C ILE A 180 6.11 -13.78 -18.82
N GLN A 181 5.03 -14.03 -19.56
CA GLN A 181 4.62 -13.21 -20.70
C GLN A 181 3.25 -12.59 -20.45
N MET A 182 3.10 -11.33 -20.87
CA MET A 182 1.86 -10.59 -20.85
C MET A 182 1.70 -9.85 -22.18
N ALA A 183 0.57 -10.07 -22.87
CA ALA A 183 0.28 -9.48 -24.17
C ALA A 183 1.46 -9.59 -25.18
N GLY A 184 2.15 -10.73 -25.19
CA GLY A 184 3.29 -10.99 -26.09
C GLY A 184 4.61 -10.34 -25.67
N SER A 185 4.66 -9.61 -24.56
CA SER A 185 5.88 -9.04 -23.98
C SER A 185 6.32 -9.82 -22.74
N GLN A 186 7.62 -10.02 -22.56
CA GLN A 186 8.17 -10.63 -21.35
C GLN A 186 8.14 -9.61 -20.19
N ILE A 187 7.67 -10.05 -19.02
CA ILE A 187 7.67 -9.24 -17.79
C ILE A 187 9.07 -9.27 -17.17
N ASN A 188 9.52 -8.10 -16.69
CA ASN A 188 10.81 -7.96 -16.03
C ASN A 188 10.80 -8.62 -14.64
N LEU A 189 11.79 -9.46 -14.39
CA LEU A 189 12.07 -9.98 -13.05
C LEU A 189 12.95 -8.98 -12.29
N VAL A 190 12.52 -8.62 -11.08
CA VAL A 190 13.19 -7.64 -10.21
C VAL A 190 13.52 -8.26 -8.86
N GLU A 191 14.50 -7.69 -8.15
CA GLU A 191 14.89 -8.12 -6.80
C GLU A 191 14.12 -7.38 -5.69
N GLU A 192 13.44 -6.30 -6.05
CA GLU A 192 12.59 -5.51 -5.17
C GLU A 192 11.35 -5.03 -5.91
N ILE A 193 10.20 -5.07 -5.25
CA ILE A 193 8.93 -4.61 -5.80
C ILE A 193 8.26 -3.65 -4.82
N LYS A 194 7.68 -2.57 -5.33
CA LYS A 194 6.96 -1.59 -4.52
C LYS A 194 5.46 -1.87 -4.61
N VAL A 195 4.86 -2.24 -3.50
CA VAL A 195 3.42 -2.52 -3.38
C VAL A 195 2.84 -1.59 -2.33
N LEU A 196 1.81 -0.80 -2.67
CA LEU A 196 1.11 0.11 -1.74
C LEU A 196 2.07 0.97 -0.88
N GLY A 197 3.21 1.39 -1.44
CA GLY A 197 4.21 2.20 -0.74
C GLY A 197 5.26 1.42 0.08
N LEU A 198 5.08 0.12 0.32
CA LEU A 198 6.07 -0.76 0.93
C LEU A 198 7.00 -1.34 -0.15
N ILE A 199 8.32 -1.37 0.11
CA ILE A 199 9.28 -2.01 -0.79
C ILE A 199 9.58 -3.40 -0.22
N ILE A 200 9.24 -4.44 -0.97
CA ILE A 200 9.45 -5.83 -0.61
C ILE A 200 10.67 -6.33 -1.38
N ASP A 201 11.71 -6.78 -0.67
CA ASP A 201 12.90 -7.41 -1.25
C ASP A 201 12.80 -8.94 -1.23
N THR A 202 13.56 -9.60 -2.12
CA THR A 202 13.62 -11.08 -2.21
C THR A 202 13.94 -11.80 -0.90
N ARG A 203 14.61 -11.14 0.05
CA ARG A 203 15.00 -11.73 1.35
C ARG A 203 14.04 -11.36 2.48
N LEU A 204 13.01 -10.56 2.21
CA LEU A 204 12.06 -10.03 3.20
C LEU A 204 12.74 -9.37 4.41
N ASN A 205 13.89 -8.73 4.20
CA ASN A 205 14.62 -8.03 5.27
C ASN A 205 14.32 -6.53 5.32
N PHE A 206 13.55 -6.01 4.35
CA PHE A 206 13.07 -4.64 4.24
C PHE A 206 14.16 -3.56 4.28
N ARG A 207 15.41 -3.90 3.96
CA ARG A 207 16.53 -2.94 3.97
C ARG A 207 16.32 -1.80 2.97
N SER A 208 15.92 -2.12 1.73
CA SER A 208 15.64 -1.12 0.71
C SER A 208 14.49 -0.19 1.14
N HIS A 209 13.46 -0.75 1.78
CA HIS A 209 12.35 0.04 2.31
C HIS A 209 12.83 1.03 3.37
N VAL A 210 13.50 0.56 4.42
CA VAL A 210 13.99 1.43 5.50
C VAL A 210 14.94 2.49 4.96
N ALA A 211 15.85 2.14 4.04
CA ALA A 211 16.76 3.09 3.43
C ALA A 211 16.00 4.19 2.66
N ALA A 212 14.99 3.83 1.88
CA ALA A 212 14.18 4.77 1.11
C ALA A 212 13.38 5.73 2.03
N VAL A 213 12.75 5.19 3.08
CA VAL A 213 11.98 6.00 4.05
C VAL A 213 12.91 6.90 4.86
N CYS A 214 14.05 6.39 5.35
CA CYS A 214 15.07 7.20 6.02
C CYS A 214 15.58 8.33 5.12
N LYS A 215 15.85 8.08 3.83
CA LYS A 215 16.26 9.11 2.88
C LYS A 215 15.22 10.22 2.76
N LYS A 216 13.94 9.87 2.61
CA LYS A 216 12.83 10.83 2.57
C LYS A 216 12.76 11.67 3.86
N SER A 217 12.91 11.03 5.02
CA SER A 217 12.92 11.71 6.33
C SER A 217 14.15 12.61 6.50
N ILE A 218 15.32 12.22 5.99
CA ILE A 218 16.54 13.05 5.97
C ILE A 218 16.36 14.28 5.09
N GLU A 219 15.65 14.19 3.96
CA GLU A 219 15.37 15.36 3.11
C GLU A 219 14.48 16.38 3.83
N ILE A 220 13.46 15.91 4.56
CA ILE A 220 12.64 16.77 5.42
C ILE A 220 13.50 17.38 6.53
N TYR A 221 14.33 16.57 7.19
CA TYR A 221 15.27 17.04 8.21
C TYR A 221 16.21 18.11 7.69
N LYS A 222 16.80 17.95 6.49
CA LYS A 222 17.73 18.92 5.90
C LYS A 222 17.05 20.28 5.72
N ARG A 223 15.81 20.30 5.23
CA ARG A 223 15.02 21.53 5.09
C ARG A 223 14.74 22.19 6.44
N LEU A 224 14.36 21.39 7.44
CA LEU A 224 14.11 21.86 8.80
C LEU A 224 15.40 22.40 9.47
N ALA A 225 16.52 21.71 9.29
CA ALA A 225 17.80 22.02 9.91
C ALA A 225 18.38 23.36 9.45
N CYS A 226 18.04 23.82 8.23
CA CYS A 226 18.39 25.15 7.74
C CYS A 226 17.71 26.27 8.55
N SER A 227 16.51 26.02 9.06
CA SER A 227 15.69 27.00 9.80
C SER A 227 15.72 26.81 11.32
N ALA A 228 16.54 25.89 11.83
CA ALA A 228 16.66 25.52 13.23
C ALA A 228 18.13 25.49 13.68
N LYS A 229 18.74 26.68 13.86
CA LYS A 229 20.09 26.80 14.44
C LYS A 229 20.01 26.89 15.97
N VAL A 230 21.15 26.65 16.65
CA VAL A 230 21.22 26.57 18.12
C VAL A 230 20.87 27.90 18.79
N THR A 231 21.26 29.02 18.17
CA THR A 231 21.10 30.37 18.73
C THR A 231 19.91 31.15 18.14
N TRP A 232 19.31 30.68 17.04
CA TRP A 232 18.15 31.31 16.40
C TRP A 232 17.41 30.32 15.49
N GLY A 233 16.12 30.52 15.29
CA GLY A 233 15.27 29.67 14.45
C GLY A 233 14.14 28.99 15.22
N LEU A 234 13.67 27.86 14.70
CA LEU A 234 12.51 27.13 15.24
C LEU A 234 12.70 26.71 16.71
N ASN A 235 11.62 26.85 17.49
CA ASN A 235 11.54 26.38 18.87
C ASN A 235 11.72 24.85 18.91
N SER A 236 12.44 24.33 19.92
CA SER A 236 12.63 22.90 20.15
C SER A 236 11.30 22.13 20.19
N GLU A 237 10.26 22.74 20.77
CA GLU A 237 8.94 22.12 20.84
C GLU A 237 8.29 21.98 19.46
N ILE A 238 8.47 22.98 18.58
CA ILE A 238 7.98 22.89 17.19
C ILE A 238 8.70 21.76 16.44
N ILE A 239 10.01 21.61 16.64
CA ILE A 239 10.79 20.54 16.01
C ILE A 239 10.30 19.18 16.51
N ARG A 240 10.01 19.06 17.81
CA ARG A 240 9.45 17.86 18.41
C ARG A 240 8.08 17.53 17.80
N ILE A 241 7.19 18.51 17.68
CA ILE A 241 5.88 18.35 17.02
C ILE A 241 6.05 17.87 15.59
N ILE A 242 6.96 18.47 14.81
CA ILE A 242 7.22 18.02 13.43
C ILE A 242 7.74 16.58 13.41
N TYR A 243 8.64 16.23 14.33
CA TYR A 243 9.15 14.87 14.44
C TYR A 243 8.03 13.87 14.73
N THR A 244 7.21 14.10 15.76
CA THR A 244 6.14 13.19 16.16
C THR A 244 4.96 13.16 15.19
N ALA A 245 4.64 14.29 14.54
CA ALA A 245 3.47 14.39 13.65
C ALA A 245 3.78 14.05 12.18
N VAL A 246 5.04 14.12 11.76
CA VAL A 246 5.44 13.90 10.36
C VAL A 246 6.42 12.74 10.23
N ILE A 247 7.51 12.77 10.99
CA ILE A 247 8.58 11.77 10.82
C ILE A 247 8.16 10.43 11.38
N GLU A 248 7.64 10.37 12.60
CA GLU A 248 7.17 9.10 13.20
C GLU A 248 6.12 8.41 12.29
N PRO A 249 5.04 9.06 11.80
CA PRO A 249 4.07 8.40 10.92
C PRO A 249 4.65 7.92 9.59
N ILE A 250 5.56 8.69 8.97
CA ILE A 250 6.27 8.25 7.75
C ILE A 250 7.08 6.97 8.03
N MET A 251 7.74 6.92 9.19
CA MET A 251 8.57 5.79 9.59
C MET A 251 7.75 4.60 10.12
N MET A 252 6.49 4.79 10.52
CA MET A 252 5.64 3.71 11.05
C MET A 252 4.70 3.11 10.01
N TYR A 253 4.61 3.70 8.82
CA TYR A 253 3.75 3.18 7.75
C TYR A 253 4.06 1.71 7.44
N ALA A 254 3.02 0.87 7.42
CA ALA A 254 3.11 -0.58 7.20
C ALA A 254 4.05 -1.31 8.17
N SER A 255 4.32 -0.73 9.35
CA SER A 255 5.14 -1.34 10.41
C SER A 255 4.61 -2.70 10.84
N ASN A 256 3.31 -2.91 10.80
CA ASN A 256 2.67 -4.21 11.02
C ASN A 256 3.29 -5.35 10.18
N THR A 257 3.89 -5.03 9.04
CA THR A 257 4.45 -5.99 8.09
C THR A 257 5.96 -6.16 8.23
N TRP A 258 6.70 -5.06 8.38
CA TRP A 258 8.16 -5.06 8.37
C TRP A 258 8.83 -4.84 9.73
N ALA A 259 8.07 -4.55 10.80
CA ALA A 259 8.61 -4.37 12.15
C ALA A 259 9.56 -5.49 12.63
N PRO A 260 9.36 -6.79 12.30
CA PRO A 260 10.34 -7.83 12.64
C PRO A 260 11.76 -7.55 12.12
N ALA A 261 11.90 -6.82 11.01
CA ALA A 261 13.19 -6.43 10.47
C ALA A 261 13.97 -5.48 11.39
N THR A 262 13.30 -4.82 12.35
CA THR A 262 13.96 -4.00 13.39
C THR A 262 14.84 -4.82 14.33
N GLU A 263 14.79 -6.15 14.32
CA GLU A 263 15.77 -6.98 15.06
C GLU A 263 17.17 -6.90 14.43
N LEU A 264 17.26 -6.61 13.13
CA LEU A 264 18.52 -6.48 12.42
C LEU A 264 19.27 -5.21 12.87
N GLU A 265 20.51 -5.38 13.33
CA GLU A 265 21.35 -4.29 13.84
C GLU A 265 21.54 -3.16 12.81
N MET A 266 21.68 -3.52 11.53
CA MET A 266 21.82 -2.56 10.43
C MET A 266 20.59 -1.63 10.32
N ILE A 267 19.38 -2.17 10.53
CA ILE A 267 18.15 -1.37 10.50
C ILE A 267 18.08 -0.48 11.73
N ARG A 268 18.34 -1.02 12.93
CA ARG A 268 18.39 -0.22 14.17
C ARG A 268 19.40 0.92 14.10
N SER A 269 20.57 0.67 13.53
CA SER A 269 21.61 1.68 13.33
C SER A 269 21.17 2.79 12.36
N ALA A 270 20.49 2.43 11.25
CA ALA A 270 19.94 3.40 10.31
C ALA A 270 18.85 4.29 10.95
N LEU A 271 17.93 3.67 11.70
CA LEU A 271 16.87 4.38 12.44
C LEU A 271 17.45 5.31 13.51
N SER A 272 18.42 4.82 14.28
CA SER A 272 19.13 5.59 15.31
C SER A 272 19.88 6.78 14.71
N SER A 273 20.52 6.59 13.56
CA SER A 273 21.24 7.65 12.85
C SER A 273 20.32 8.78 12.40
N LEU A 274 19.14 8.44 11.87
CA LEU A 274 18.09 9.42 11.54
C LEU A 274 17.63 10.17 12.80
N GLN A 275 17.27 9.42 13.83
CA GLN A 275 16.67 9.96 15.05
C GLN A 275 17.63 10.88 15.81
N ARG A 276 18.93 10.55 15.81
CA ARG A 276 19.98 11.39 16.41
C ARG A 276 19.97 12.82 15.90
N GLY A 277 19.75 13.00 14.59
CA GLY A 277 19.71 14.32 13.97
C GLY A 277 18.61 15.19 14.56
N PHE A 278 17.42 14.62 14.73
CA PHE A 278 16.29 15.31 15.36
C PHE A 278 16.50 15.52 16.86
N ALA A 279 16.98 14.51 17.57
CA ALA A 279 17.21 14.59 19.02
C ALA A 279 18.14 15.74 19.40
N ILE A 280 19.28 15.87 18.71
CA ILE A 280 20.25 16.96 18.92
C ILE A 280 19.61 18.34 18.71
N LYS A 281 18.73 18.47 17.72
CA LYS A 281 18.03 19.73 17.43
C LYS A 281 16.98 20.06 18.48
N ILE A 282 16.24 19.07 18.96
CA ILE A 282 15.22 19.24 20.00
C ILE A 282 15.89 19.65 21.32
N CYS A 283 16.93 18.97 21.76
CA CYS A 283 17.62 19.33 23.00
C CYS A 283 18.64 20.48 22.86
N ARG A 284 18.75 21.08 21.66
CA ARG A 284 19.71 22.16 21.32
C ARG A 284 21.16 21.85 21.71
N ALA A 285 21.55 20.59 21.59
CA ALA A 285 22.86 20.10 21.98
C ALA A 285 23.93 20.26 20.87
N TYR A 286 25.20 20.14 21.26
CA TYR A 286 26.30 20.03 20.32
C TYR A 286 26.33 18.64 19.64
N ARG A 287 26.95 18.57 18.46
CA ARG A 287 27.09 17.33 17.69
C ARG A 287 27.90 16.24 18.39
N THR A 288 28.64 16.55 19.45
CA THR A 288 29.47 15.62 20.22
C THR A 288 28.68 14.83 21.28
N VAL A 289 27.44 15.21 21.57
CA VAL A 289 26.61 14.51 22.57
C VAL A 289 26.33 13.08 22.10
N SER A 290 26.39 12.13 23.04
CA SER A 290 26.08 10.71 22.78
C SER A 290 24.63 10.55 22.30
N LEU A 291 24.36 9.51 21.50
CA LEU A 291 23.00 9.23 21.03
C LEU A 291 22.03 9.08 22.22
N THR A 292 22.38 8.24 23.18
CA THR A 292 21.56 7.94 24.36
C THR A 292 21.22 9.20 25.15
N SER A 293 22.20 10.05 25.42
CA SER A 293 21.96 11.32 26.13
C SER A 293 21.07 12.26 25.32
N ALA A 294 21.31 12.40 24.01
CA ALA A 294 20.49 13.25 23.15
C ALA A 294 19.03 12.79 23.11
N MET A 295 18.79 11.48 23.04
CA MET A 295 17.47 10.86 23.02
C MET A 295 16.70 11.10 24.33
N ILE A 296 17.35 10.88 25.47
CA ILE A 296 16.77 11.09 26.80
C ILE A 296 16.40 12.57 26.98
N LEU A 297 17.33 13.49 26.68
CA LEU A 297 17.10 14.93 26.82
C LEU A 297 16.01 15.45 25.85
N ALA A 298 15.89 14.84 24.68
CA ALA A 298 14.83 15.16 23.71
C ALA A 298 13.47 14.53 24.06
N GLY A 299 13.41 13.62 25.04
CA GLY A 299 12.19 12.91 25.41
C GLY A 299 11.62 12.06 24.26
N LEU A 300 12.51 11.43 23.49
CA LEU A 300 12.15 10.58 22.34
C LEU A 300 12.34 9.10 22.67
N LEU A 301 11.35 8.27 22.36
CA LEU A 301 11.49 6.81 22.40
C LEU A 301 12.29 6.33 21.18
N PRO A 302 13.24 5.40 21.32
CA PRO A 302 13.92 4.78 20.18
C PRO A 302 12.94 4.32 19.10
N LEU A 303 13.26 4.67 17.84
CA LEU A 303 12.32 4.51 16.73
C LEU A 303 12.00 3.03 16.44
N ASP A 304 12.94 2.13 16.66
CA ASP A 304 12.73 0.68 16.58
C ASP A 304 11.67 0.20 17.59
N LEU A 305 11.70 0.71 18.83
CA LEU A 305 10.69 0.41 19.83
C LEU A 305 9.32 1.00 19.46
N ARG A 306 9.29 2.22 18.91
CA ARG A 306 8.06 2.83 18.38
C ARG A 306 7.42 2.00 17.26
N ILE A 307 8.23 1.49 16.35
CA ILE A 307 7.77 0.63 15.25
C ILE A 307 7.17 -0.68 15.79
N ARG A 308 7.79 -1.28 16.80
CA ARG A 308 7.25 -2.48 17.47
C ARG A 308 5.98 -2.19 18.26
N GLU A 309 5.90 -1.03 18.92
CA GLU A 309 4.68 -0.56 19.58
C GLU A 309 3.53 -0.44 18.56
N ALA A 310 3.79 0.14 17.38
CA ALA A 310 2.79 0.26 16.32
C ALA A 310 2.34 -1.11 15.77
N GLU A 311 3.26 -2.06 15.56
CA GLU A 311 2.94 -3.44 15.19
C GLU A 311 2.06 -4.12 16.25
N ALA A 312 2.42 -4.01 17.54
CA ALA A 312 1.66 -4.62 18.63
C ALA A 312 0.24 -4.05 18.72
N LEU A 313 0.09 -2.73 18.62
CA LEU A 313 -1.20 -2.07 18.58
C LEU A 313 -2.06 -2.53 17.40
N TYR A 314 -1.45 -2.69 16.22
CA TYR A 314 -2.14 -3.22 15.04
C TYR A 314 -2.66 -4.66 15.29
N LYS A 315 -1.80 -5.55 15.81
CA LYS A 315 -2.18 -6.93 16.14
C LYS A 315 -3.29 -6.99 17.19
N ALA A 316 -3.23 -6.13 18.20
CA ALA A 316 -4.25 -6.04 19.23
C ALA A 316 -5.59 -5.54 18.66
N LYS A 317 -5.57 -4.53 17.79
CA LYS A 317 -6.78 -4.05 17.08
C LYS A 317 -7.43 -5.14 16.24
N LYS A 318 -6.65 -6.00 15.60
CA LYS A 318 -7.14 -7.13 14.78
C LYS A 318 -7.42 -8.40 15.59
N GLY A 319 -7.24 -8.38 16.92
CA GLY A 319 -7.46 -9.55 17.78
C GLY A 319 -6.46 -10.69 17.57
N LEU A 320 -5.32 -10.43 16.93
CA LEU A 320 -4.28 -11.43 16.64
C LEU A 320 -3.40 -11.73 17.85
N SER A 321 -3.21 -10.75 18.74
CA SER A 321 -2.42 -10.87 19.98
C SER A 321 -2.81 -9.75 20.95
N MET A 322 -2.70 -9.99 22.25
CA MET A 322 -2.86 -8.96 23.31
C MET A 322 -1.55 -8.74 24.10
N ASP A 323 -0.40 -9.09 23.52
CA ASP A 323 0.89 -9.10 24.22
C ASP A 323 1.28 -7.72 24.79
N TYR A 324 0.79 -6.63 24.20
CA TYR A 324 1.00 -5.28 24.72
C TYR A 324 -0.14 -4.32 24.35
N LEU A 325 -0.78 -3.75 25.38
CA LEU A 325 -1.69 -2.61 25.28
C LEU A 325 -1.15 -1.48 26.18
N PRO A 326 -0.87 -0.28 25.64
CA PRO A 326 -0.44 0.85 26.46
C PRO A 326 -1.48 1.17 27.54
N PRO A 327 -1.07 1.44 28.79
CA PRO A 327 -1.99 1.79 29.86
C PRO A 327 -2.88 2.99 29.48
N GLY A 328 -4.19 2.88 29.69
CA GLY A 328 -5.14 3.96 29.43
C GLY A 328 -5.55 4.17 27.97
N LYS A 329 -5.18 3.27 27.05
CA LYS A 329 -5.72 3.27 25.67
C LYS A 329 -6.82 2.22 25.52
N GLU A 330 -8.00 2.66 25.10
CA GLU A 330 -9.05 1.78 24.62
C GLU A 330 -8.87 1.51 23.12
N LEU A 331 -9.00 0.25 22.71
CA LEU A 331 -9.00 -0.12 21.30
C LEU A 331 -10.40 0.08 20.72
N GLU A 332 -10.50 0.88 19.66
CA GLU A 332 -11.68 0.86 18.79
C GLU A 332 -11.82 -0.53 18.16
N LYS A 333 -12.91 -1.22 18.49
CA LYS A 333 -13.25 -2.53 17.94
C LYS A 333 -14.00 -2.38 16.62
N ASP A 334 -13.83 -3.35 15.73
CA ASP A 334 -14.63 -3.43 14.52
C ASP A 334 -16.10 -3.73 14.87
N ILE A 335 -16.99 -2.79 14.54
CA ILE A 335 -18.44 -2.93 14.71
C ILE A 335 -19.04 -3.39 13.38
N ALA A 336 -19.94 -4.38 13.42
CA ALA A 336 -20.64 -4.86 12.24
C ALA A 336 -21.46 -3.72 11.60
N ASN A 337 -21.61 -3.71 10.26
CA ASN A 337 -22.36 -2.65 9.58
C ASN A 337 -23.81 -2.50 10.09
N THR A 338 -24.42 -3.58 10.57
CA THR A 338 -25.77 -3.61 11.17
C THR A 338 -25.84 -2.98 12.56
N GLU A 339 -24.71 -2.92 13.27
CA GLU A 339 -24.60 -2.39 14.63
C GLU A 339 -24.10 -0.95 14.65
N ARG A 340 -23.73 -0.40 13.49
CA ARG A 340 -23.37 1.01 13.39
C ARG A 340 -24.60 1.89 13.62
N PRO A 341 -24.50 2.93 14.46
CA PRO A 341 -25.57 3.90 14.61
C PRO A 341 -25.94 4.47 13.23
N HIS A 342 -27.24 4.63 12.96
CA HIS A 342 -27.71 5.27 11.73
C HIS A 342 -27.01 6.63 11.56
N PRO A 343 -26.57 7.04 10.35
CA PRO A 343 -25.78 8.26 10.14
C PRO A 343 -26.43 9.53 10.73
N GLN A 344 -27.76 9.62 10.73
CA GLN A 344 -28.49 10.74 11.37
C GLN A 344 -28.32 10.81 12.90
N LYS A 345 -27.98 9.70 13.57
CA LYS A 345 -27.71 9.65 15.01
C LYS A 345 -26.25 9.96 15.36
N GLN A 346 -25.39 10.17 14.35
CA GLN A 346 -23.96 10.46 14.51
C GLN A 346 -23.59 11.91 14.24
N CYS A 347 -24.52 12.76 13.76
CA CYS A 347 -24.27 14.19 13.68
C CYS A 347 -24.49 14.82 15.07
N PRO A 348 -23.53 15.62 15.58
CA PRO A 348 -23.71 16.40 16.81
C PRO A 348 -24.80 17.46 16.69
#